data_AF-A0A2K6NFT8-F1
#
_entry.id   AF-A0A2K6NFT8-F1
#
_cell.length_a   1.000
_cell.length_b   1.000
_cell.length_c   1.000
_cell.angle_alpha   90.00
_cell.angle_beta   90.00
_cell.angle_gamma   90.00
#
_symmetry.space_group_name_H-M   'P 1'
#
loop_
_entity.id
_entity.type
_entity.pdbx_description
1 polymer ?
#
loop_
_entity_poly.entity_id
_entity_poly.type
_entity_poly.pdbx_seq_one_letter_code
_entity_poly.pdbx_strand_id
1 'polypeptide(L)'
;MKMVNPLLYLSRHTVKPRALSTFLMESLRGAAPVAVKPGAEVRSLLSPGLLPRLLPALGFKTKAVLKKRCKDCYLVKRRGRWYIYCKTNPRHKQRQM
;
A
#
# COMPACT_ATOMS: atom_id res chain seq x y z
N MET A 1 -34.77 18.54 29.90
CA MET A 1 -33.52 19.33 29.94
C MET A 1 -32.58 18.74 28.88
N LYS A 2 -32.10 19.58 27.96
CA LYS A 2 -31.44 19.21 26.70
C LYS A 2 -30.02 18.64 26.95
N MET A 3 -29.65 17.64 26.15
CA MET A 3 -28.25 17.20 25.90
C MET A 3 -27.38 18.38 25.47
N VAL A 4 -26.09 18.41 25.83
CA VAL A 4 -24.96 18.39 24.86
C VAL A 4 -23.66 17.94 25.56
N ASN A 5 -22.93 17.07 24.88
CA ASN A 5 -21.57 16.59 25.15
C ASN A 5 -20.53 17.66 24.71
N PRO A 6 -19.51 18.01 25.52
CA PRO A 6 -18.57 19.07 25.18
C PRO A 6 -17.46 18.56 24.25
N LEU A 7 -17.79 18.41 22.97
CA LEU A 7 -16.78 18.45 21.90
C LEU A 7 -16.95 19.74 21.13
N LEU A 8 -16.02 20.67 21.28
CA LEU A 8 -15.59 21.57 20.20
C LEU A 8 -14.19 22.09 20.52
N TYR A 9 -13.20 21.77 19.69
CA TYR A 9 -12.48 22.85 18.99
C TYR A 9 -11.71 22.32 17.77
N LEU A 10 -12.02 22.92 16.63
CA LEU A 10 -11.51 22.68 15.28
C LEU A 10 -10.20 23.44 15.03
N SER A 11 -9.36 22.97 14.10
CA SER A 11 -8.60 23.75 13.07
C SER A 11 -7.24 23.12 12.77
N ARG A 12 -6.61 23.24 11.59
CA ARG A 12 -6.92 23.77 10.26
C ARG A 12 -5.88 23.15 9.31
N HIS A 13 -6.30 22.82 8.09
CA HIS A 13 -5.37 22.60 6.99
C HIS A 13 -4.67 23.91 6.61
N THR A 14 -3.36 23.87 6.35
CA THR A 14 -2.68 24.87 5.51
C THR A 14 -1.80 24.19 4.47
N VAL A 15 -1.66 24.86 3.34
CA VAL A 15 -1.37 24.36 2.01
C VAL A 15 0.04 24.80 1.59
N LYS A 16 0.88 23.84 1.14
CA LYS A 16 1.82 23.91 -0.02
C LYS A 16 3.15 24.73 0.13
N PRO A 17 4.08 24.68 -0.86
CA PRO A 17 5.43 24.07 -0.74
C PRO A 17 6.57 25.05 -1.10
N ARG A 18 7.76 24.53 -1.48
CA ARG A 18 9.01 25.17 -2.01
C ARG A 18 10.11 25.31 -0.94
N ALA A 19 11.41 25.21 -1.21
CA ALA A 19 12.21 24.95 -2.41
C ALA A 19 13.64 24.54 -2.00
N LEU A 20 14.35 23.90 -2.94
CA LEU A 20 15.79 23.97 -3.23
C LEU A 20 16.76 24.32 -2.08
N SER A 21 17.62 23.36 -1.74
CA SER A 21 18.92 23.68 -1.15
C SER A 21 20.00 22.88 -1.87
N THR A 22 20.71 23.58 -2.74
CA THR A 22 21.99 23.22 -3.30
C THR A 22 23.07 23.46 -2.26
N PHE A 23 23.67 22.40 -1.71
CA PHE A 23 24.97 22.52 -1.07
C PHE A 23 26.01 21.80 -1.90
N LEU A 24 26.81 22.63 -2.57
CA LEU A 24 28.14 22.35 -3.06
C LEU A 24 28.99 21.73 -1.95
N MET A 25 29.66 20.62 -2.25
CA MET A 25 31.01 20.38 -1.76
C MET A 25 31.86 19.85 -2.91
N GLU A 26 32.67 20.78 -3.43
CA GLU A 26 33.94 20.55 -4.08
C GLU A 26 34.81 19.58 -3.27
N SER A 27 35.52 18.63 -3.90
CA SER A 27 36.99 18.67 -3.94
C SER A 27 37.67 17.43 -4.57
N LEU A 28 38.66 17.74 -5.39
CA LEU A 28 39.89 17.04 -5.79
C LEU A 28 39.85 15.69 -6.54
N ARG A 29 40.12 15.83 -7.86
CA ARG A 29 41.26 15.26 -8.59
C ARG A 29 41.86 13.95 -8.06
N GLY A 30 41.70 12.89 -8.84
CA GLY A 30 42.54 11.69 -8.79
C GLY A 30 42.55 10.96 -10.14
N ALA A 31 43.66 11.11 -10.87
CA ALA A 31 44.22 10.24 -11.92
C ALA A 31 43.30 9.53 -12.94
N ALA A 32 43.42 9.93 -14.21
CA ALA A 32 43.31 8.99 -15.35
C ALA A 32 44.57 8.09 -15.40
N PRO A 33 44.65 7.01 -16.21
CA PRO A 33 43.70 6.52 -17.21
C PRO A 33 43.42 5.00 -17.10
N VAL A 34 42.51 4.46 -17.92
CA VAL A 34 42.70 3.26 -18.77
C VAL A 34 41.37 2.94 -19.44
N ALA A 35 41.44 2.81 -20.76
CA ALA A 35 40.32 2.51 -21.64
C ALA A 35 39.58 1.23 -21.22
N VAL A 36 38.29 1.36 -20.90
CA VAL A 36 37.36 0.23 -20.81
C VAL A 36 36.45 0.30 -22.03
N LYS A 37 36.47 -0.76 -22.83
CA LYS A 37 35.63 -0.94 -24.01
C LYS A 37 34.14 -0.79 -23.63
N PRO A 38 33.28 -0.18 -24.46
CA PRO A 38 31.85 -0.29 -24.28
C PRO A 38 31.43 -1.71 -24.73
N GLY A 39 31.63 -2.67 -23.83
CA GLY A 39 30.96 -3.96 -23.92
C GLY A 39 29.47 -3.71 -23.66
N ALA A 40 28.68 -3.85 -24.71
CA ALA A 40 27.24 -3.68 -24.71
C ALA A 40 26.58 -4.42 -23.53
N GLU A 41 26.09 -3.66 -22.54
CA GLU A 41 25.00 -4.12 -21.67
C GLU A 41 23.75 -3.38 -22.14
N VAL A 42 23.26 -3.79 -23.31
CA VAL A 42 21.88 -3.49 -23.69
C VAL A 42 21.03 -4.36 -22.80
N ARG A 43 20.70 -3.84 -21.62
CA ARG A 43 19.67 -4.39 -20.76
C ARG A 43 18.37 -4.33 -21.54
N SER A 44 18.08 -5.42 -22.25
CA SER A 44 16.89 -5.53 -23.10
C SER A 44 15.65 -5.28 -22.24
N LEU A 45 14.96 -4.16 -22.50
CA LEU A 45 13.71 -3.79 -21.84
C LEU A 45 12.57 -4.77 -22.15
N LEU A 46 12.81 -5.72 -23.05
CA LEU A 46 11.93 -6.82 -23.41
C LEU A 46 12.32 -8.13 -22.74
N SER A 47 13.20 -8.13 -21.73
CA SER A 47 13.35 -9.31 -20.87
C SER A 47 12.00 -9.60 -20.23
N PRO A 48 11.31 -10.71 -20.61
CA PRO A 48 10.07 -11.09 -19.99
C PRO A 48 10.46 -11.53 -18.58
N GLY A 49 10.37 -10.60 -17.63
CA GLY A 49 10.40 -10.90 -16.20
C GLY A 49 9.23 -11.83 -15.93
N LEU A 50 9.50 -13.11 -16.10
CA LEU A 50 8.65 -14.26 -15.84
C LEU A 50 8.04 -14.09 -14.45
N LEU A 51 6.74 -13.83 -14.43
CA LEU A 51 5.70 -14.63 -13.80
C LEU A 51 4.43 -13.75 -13.70
N PRO A 52 3.26 -14.20 -14.17
CA PRO A 52 2.01 -13.60 -13.74
C PRO A 52 2.03 -13.64 -12.22
N ARG A 53 1.89 -12.49 -11.58
CA ARG A 53 1.82 -12.38 -10.13
C ARG A 53 0.53 -13.09 -9.68
N LEU A 54 0.56 -14.42 -9.60
CA LEU A 54 -0.42 -15.26 -8.94
C LEU A 54 -0.29 -15.02 -7.44
N LEU A 55 -0.41 -13.77 -7.00
CA LEU A 55 -0.61 -13.53 -5.60
C LEU A 55 -2.04 -13.94 -5.31
N PRO A 56 -2.24 -14.97 -4.49
CA PRO A 56 -3.55 -15.20 -3.93
C PRO A 56 -3.88 -13.90 -3.17
N ALA A 57 -4.90 -13.19 -3.62
CA ALA A 57 -5.44 -12.08 -2.84
C ALA A 57 -6.05 -12.68 -1.56
N LEU A 58 -5.21 -12.92 -0.55
CA LEU A 58 -5.55 -13.48 0.76
C LEU A 58 -6.18 -12.41 1.68
N GLY A 59 -6.81 -11.40 1.07
CA GLY A 59 -7.46 -10.29 1.74
C GLY A 59 -8.96 -10.50 1.92
N PHE A 60 -9.62 -9.48 2.47
CA PHE A 60 -11.09 -9.45 2.56
C PHE A 60 -11.71 -8.89 1.29
N LYS A 61 -12.77 -9.54 0.79
CA LYS A 61 -13.61 -8.94 -0.26
C LYS A 61 -14.60 -7.97 0.37
N THR A 62 -14.53 -6.69 0.00
CA THR A 62 -15.48 -5.69 0.52
C THR A 62 -16.84 -5.85 -0.15
N LYS A 63 -17.92 -5.87 0.62
CA LYS A 63 -19.31 -6.14 0.19
C LYS A 63 -20.30 -5.30 1.00
N ALA A 64 -21.36 -4.82 0.35
CA ALA A 64 -22.45 -4.12 1.05
C ALA A 64 -23.24 -5.06 1.96
N VAL A 65 -23.55 -6.27 1.47
CA VAL A 65 -24.25 -7.31 2.24
C VAL A 65 -23.31 -8.48 2.49
N LEU A 66 -23.20 -8.89 3.74
CA LEU A 66 -22.39 -10.03 4.15
C LEU A 66 -23.24 -11.29 4.20
N LYS A 67 -22.74 -12.39 3.62
CA LYS A 67 -23.40 -13.70 3.65
C LYS A 67 -22.41 -14.82 3.97
N LYS A 68 -22.77 -15.70 4.90
CA LYS A 68 -22.00 -16.92 5.19
C LYS A 68 -22.11 -17.86 3.97
N ARG A 69 -21.00 -18.50 3.60
CA ARG A 69 -20.93 -19.41 2.44
C ARG A 69 -20.75 -20.87 2.83
N CYS A 70 -20.20 -21.12 4.01
CA CYS A 70 -20.04 -22.45 4.60
C CYS A 70 -20.34 -22.41 6.10
N LYS A 71 -20.41 -23.60 6.71
CA LYS A 71 -20.65 -23.79 8.15
C LYS A 71 -19.62 -23.09 9.05
N ASP A 72 -18.35 -23.07 8.62
CA ASP A 72 -17.26 -22.46 9.38
C ASP A 72 -17.18 -20.93 9.26
N CYS A 73 -18.04 -20.31 8.43
CA CYS A 73 -18.11 -18.86 8.34
C CYS A 73 -18.79 -18.29 9.59
N TYR A 74 -18.12 -17.35 10.26
CA TYR A 74 -18.69 -16.63 11.40
C TYR A 74 -18.60 -15.11 11.20
N LEU A 75 -19.60 -14.42 11.73
CA LEU A 75 -19.74 -12.97 11.65
C LEU A 75 -19.09 -12.34 12.89
N VAL A 76 -18.32 -11.26 12.71
CA VAL A 76 -17.69 -10.53 13.81
C VAL A 76 -17.68 -9.03 13.52
N LYS A 77 -17.89 -8.20 14.55
CA LYS A 77 -17.76 -6.74 14.44
C LYS A 77 -16.38 -6.31 14.95
N ARG A 78 -15.61 -5.63 14.11
CA ARG A 78 -14.26 -5.13 14.45
C ARG A 78 -14.12 -3.71 13.91
N ARG A 79 -13.54 -2.79 14.70
CA ARG A 79 -13.31 -1.39 14.27
C ARG A 79 -14.55 -0.73 13.65
N GLY A 80 -15.73 -0.98 14.24
CA GLY A 80 -17.01 -0.43 13.79
C GLY A 80 -17.66 -1.10 12.57
N ARG A 81 -16.98 -2.03 11.87
CA ARG A 81 -17.51 -2.70 10.68
C ARG A 81 -17.76 -4.19 10.92
N TRP A 82 -18.71 -4.76 10.19
CA TRP A 82 -18.92 -6.21 10.18
C TRP A 82 -17.97 -6.93 9.22
N TYR A 83 -17.56 -8.13 9.61
CA TYR A 83 -16.71 -9.02 8.84
C TYR A 83 -17.24 -10.44 8.88
N ILE A 84 -16.98 -11.19 7.80
CA ILE A 84 -17.07 -12.64 7.82
C ILE A 84 -15.65 -13.19 7.79
N TYR A 85 -15.33 -14.01 8.80
CA TYR A 85 -14.12 -14.81 8.84
C TYR A 85 -14.46 -16.27 8.56
N CYS A 86 -13.52 -16.99 7.96
CA CYS A 86 -13.58 -18.42 7.77
C CYS A 86 -12.16 -18.96 7.92
N LYS A 87 -11.97 -19.97 8.79
CA LYS A 87 -10.67 -20.61 8.99
C LYS A 87 -10.35 -21.59 7.86
N THR A 88 -11.33 -22.40 7.48
CA THR A 88 -11.23 -23.45 6.46
C THR A 88 -11.01 -22.90 5.05
N ASN A 89 -11.79 -21.87 4.66
CA ASN A 89 -11.79 -21.32 3.31
C ASN A 89 -11.51 -19.80 3.31
N PRO A 90 -10.24 -19.37 3.11
CA PRO A 90 -9.87 -17.96 3.13
C PRO A 90 -10.61 -17.09 2.10
N ARG A 91 -11.06 -17.70 0.99
CA ARG A 91 -11.86 -17.04 -0.06
C ARG A 91 -13.23 -16.52 0.43
N HIS A 92 -13.70 -16.97 1.59
CA HIS A 92 -14.98 -16.52 2.17
C HIS A 92 -14.87 -15.23 2.99
N LYS A 93 -13.64 -14.73 3.23
CA LYS A 93 -13.39 -13.52 4.01
C LYS A 93 -14.07 -12.31 3.35
N GLN A 94 -15.02 -11.69 4.05
CA GLN A 94 -15.77 -10.52 3.58
C GLN A 94 -15.71 -9.36 4.58
N ARG A 95 -15.64 -8.13 4.09
CA ARG A 95 -15.66 -6.88 4.89
C ARG A 95 -16.88 -6.05 4.48
N GLN A 96 -17.61 -5.50 5.44
CA GLN A 96 -18.68 -4.54 5.14
C GLN A 96 -18.09 -3.29 4.48
N MET A 97 -18.69 -2.88 3.36
CA MET A 97 -18.40 -1.59 2.71
C MET A 97 -18.59 -0.45 3.70
#